data_AF-A0A2N3CBI2-F1
#
_entry.id   AF-A0A2N3CBI2-F1
#
_cell.length_a   1.000
_cell.length_b   1.000
_cell.length_c   1.000
_cell.angle_alpha   90.00
_cell.angle_beta   90.00
_cell.angle_gamma   90.00
#
_symmetry.space_group_name_H-M   'P 1'
#
loop_
_entity.id
_entity.type
_entity.pdbx_description
1 polymer ?
#
loop_
_entity_poly.entity_id
_entity_poly.type
_entity_poly.pdbx_seq_one_letter_code
_entity_poly.pdbx_strand_id
1 'polypeptide(L)'
;MTLRFRMAALAVLALGTAATSAHADTCDTERLPQALETSMQQITSAGQLQKKLLELDGHVSRCPDNPWINLMGAAMDMQVYDAMVQGTNNQITQDSYNYLLRAFARSNAFIAVPAENRRDQLAIPLPSGGVGQLKYEAASTNRRTIIESLMQIARLGSVHPYLAAETPPVCDGWLNSDTQTIGYASKTKADLIFQPFLDGAAAACWNSEEGRLPLAVTAKTYANLVGRDEVTEPEKIRELLEKAEAARDAYLEGRDFDIFYSKFDSGRLDNQLRKHGVNPQAGLLPRDLWFTTQHMRSEKMHFSLAMALSEEWAGIAARMAAGTETQSSAGALYTRFVYAVLNEGREAGLEEETRAALRFALKNVQESVVRAPAMDGQELPPQWLYDVLMNTAAALPGGN
;
A
#
# COMPACT_ATOMS: atom_id res chain seq x y z
N MET A 1 -0.96 36.93 -11.81
CA MET A 1 -0.50 37.99 -10.88
C MET A 1 0.13 37.29 -9.69
N THR A 2 1.46 37.25 -9.61
CA THR A 2 2.23 36.54 -8.58
C THR A 2 2.48 37.47 -7.39
N LEU A 3 1.85 37.20 -6.25
CA LEU A 3 2.10 37.91 -4.98
C LEU A 3 3.35 37.33 -4.31
N ARG A 4 4.36 38.17 -4.09
CA ARG A 4 5.54 37.84 -3.30
C ARG A 4 5.32 38.31 -1.86
N PHE A 5 5.38 37.40 -0.90
CA PHE A 5 5.20 37.71 0.52
C PHE A 5 6.51 37.51 1.29
N ARG A 6 6.86 38.49 2.13
CA ARG A 6 7.94 38.38 3.14
C ARG A 6 7.27 38.39 4.52
N MET A 7 7.31 37.28 5.22
CA MET A 7 6.84 37.14 6.61
C MET A 7 8.05 36.92 7.51
N ALA A 8 8.15 37.67 8.61
CA ALA A 8 9.16 37.47 9.63
C ALA A 8 8.64 36.47 10.68
N ALA A 9 9.40 35.41 10.96
CA ALA A 9 9.06 34.38 11.93
C ALA A 9 9.23 34.89 13.37
N LEU A 10 8.21 34.67 14.22
CA LEU A 10 8.29 34.88 15.67
C LEU A 10 8.22 33.51 16.36
N ALA A 11 9.25 33.19 17.15
CA ALA A 11 9.31 31.98 17.97
C ALA A 11 8.53 32.20 19.28
N VAL A 12 7.62 31.29 19.61
CA VAL A 12 6.98 31.25 20.95
C VAL A 12 7.11 29.82 21.49
N LEU A 13 7.89 29.71 22.57
CA LEU A 13 7.99 28.58 23.49
C LEU A 13 6.98 28.79 24.61
N ALA A 14 6.22 27.76 25.00
CA ALA A 14 5.71 27.66 26.36
C ALA A 14 5.39 26.20 26.75
N LEU A 15 5.99 25.81 27.88
CA LEU A 15 5.78 24.58 28.65
C LEU A 15 4.41 24.56 29.34
N GLY A 16 3.85 23.37 29.54
CA GLY A 16 2.51 23.16 30.07
C GLY A 16 2.38 23.16 31.59
N THR A 17 1.13 23.07 32.06
CA THR A 17 0.70 22.43 33.31
C THR A 17 -0.82 22.16 33.25
N ALA A 18 -1.24 21.08 33.92
CA ALA A 18 -2.58 20.48 33.94
C ALA A 18 -3.76 21.47 34.09
N ALA A 19 -4.81 21.29 33.26
CA ALA A 19 -6.03 22.09 33.32
C ALA A 19 -7.23 21.27 33.84
N THR A 20 -7.84 21.80 34.89
CA THR A 20 -9.07 21.35 35.57
C THR A 20 -10.34 21.52 34.70
N SER A 21 -11.35 20.68 34.93
CA SER A 21 -12.61 20.57 34.16
C SER A 21 -13.32 21.89 33.77
N ALA A 22 -13.24 22.95 34.58
CA ALA A 22 -13.82 24.26 34.23
C ALA A 22 -13.14 24.92 33.01
N HIS A 23 -11.90 24.56 32.70
CA HIS A 23 -11.18 25.06 31.52
C HIS A 23 -11.65 24.37 30.23
N ALA A 24 -11.97 23.07 30.31
CA ALA A 24 -12.50 22.30 29.19
C ALA A 24 -13.84 22.86 28.70
N ASP A 25 -14.76 23.19 29.62
CA ASP A 25 -16.07 23.78 29.29
C ASP A 25 -15.93 25.11 28.52
N THR A 26 -14.98 25.98 28.90
CA THR A 26 -14.72 27.23 28.18
C THR A 26 -14.08 27.02 26.81
N CYS A 27 -13.32 25.94 26.65
CA CYS A 27 -12.70 25.60 25.37
C CYS A 27 -13.73 25.18 24.33
N ASP A 28 -14.72 24.38 24.71
CA ASP A 28 -15.77 23.94 23.79
C ASP A 28 -16.85 25.00 23.55
N THR A 29 -17.26 25.74 24.58
CA THR A 29 -18.40 26.67 24.48
C THR A 29 -18.04 28.07 23.97
N GLU A 30 -16.83 28.56 24.22
CA GLU A 30 -16.42 29.92 23.81
C GLU A 30 -15.30 29.91 22.78
N ARG A 31 -14.23 29.14 23.03
CA ARG A 31 -13.01 29.21 22.22
C ARG A 31 -13.13 28.47 20.91
N LEU A 32 -13.80 27.33 20.89
CA LEU A 32 -14.00 26.55 19.67
C LEU A 32 -14.81 27.33 18.61
N PRO A 33 -15.97 27.95 18.94
CA PRO A 33 -16.68 28.82 18.00
C PRO A 33 -15.84 29.99 17.48
N GLN A 34 -15.07 30.65 18.35
CA GLN A 34 -14.20 31.76 17.96
C GLN A 34 -13.09 31.30 17.01
N ALA A 35 -12.42 30.19 17.34
CA ALA A 35 -11.37 29.63 16.49
C ALA A 35 -11.93 29.17 15.12
N LEU A 36 -13.15 28.63 15.10
CA LEU A 36 -13.84 28.25 13.86
C LEU A 36 -14.16 29.47 12.99
N GLU A 37 -14.70 30.53 13.59
CA GLU A 37 -14.94 31.78 12.86
C GLU A 37 -13.64 32.39 12.30
N THR A 38 -12.57 32.42 13.10
CA THR A 38 -11.25 32.89 12.65
C THR A 38 -10.73 32.04 11.51
N SER A 39 -10.90 30.71 11.55
CA SER A 39 -10.41 29.81 10.48
C SER A 39 -11.21 29.97 9.17
N MET A 40 -12.51 30.28 9.25
CA MET A 40 -13.39 30.49 8.10
C MET A 40 -13.23 31.83 7.36
N GLN A 41 -12.68 32.85 8.02
CA GLN A 41 -12.47 34.17 7.41
C GLN A 41 -11.61 34.08 6.13
N GLN A 42 -11.91 34.88 5.10
CA GLN A 42 -11.10 34.91 3.87
C GLN A 42 -9.75 35.61 4.10
N ILE A 43 -8.70 35.12 3.43
CA ILE A 43 -7.35 35.70 3.49
C ILE A 43 -7.04 36.31 2.12
N THR A 44 -6.90 37.63 2.07
CA THR A 44 -6.56 38.36 0.83
C THR A 44 -5.24 39.10 0.92
N SER A 45 -4.58 39.10 2.09
CA SER A 45 -3.29 39.76 2.32
C SER A 45 -2.45 39.06 3.39
N ALA A 46 -1.13 39.28 3.37
CA ALA A 46 -0.21 38.75 4.39
C ALA A 46 -0.49 39.29 5.80
N GLY A 47 -0.93 40.55 5.94
CA GLY A 47 -1.29 41.10 7.25
C GLY A 47 -2.49 40.38 7.88
N GLN A 48 -3.47 40.01 7.07
CA GLN A 48 -4.60 39.18 7.53
C GLN A 48 -4.16 37.75 7.87
N LEU A 49 -3.28 37.17 7.05
CA LEU A 49 -2.71 35.84 7.31
C LEU A 49 -2.00 35.80 8.67
N GLN A 50 -1.14 36.79 8.94
CA GLN A 50 -0.42 36.90 10.20
C GLN A 50 -1.35 37.15 11.39
N LYS A 51 -2.35 38.03 11.24
CA LYS A 51 -3.34 38.29 12.29
C LYS A 51 -4.12 37.02 12.67
N LYS A 52 -4.60 36.27 11.68
CA LYS A 52 -5.31 35.00 11.87
C LYS A 52 -4.42 33.94 12.53
N LEU A 53 -3.17 33.84 12.11
CA LEU A 53 -2.19 32.95 12.74
C LEU A 53 -2.05 33.28 14.23
N LEU A 54 -1.87 34.55 14.60
CA LEU A 54 -1.75 34.97 16.00
C LEU A 54 -3.02 34.70 16.81
N GLU A 55 -4.20 34.93 16.23
CA GLU A 55 -5.48 34.65 16.87
C GLU A 55 -5.65 33.14 17.13
N LEU A 56 -5.41 32.29 16.11
CA LEU A 56 -5.48 30.84 16.25
C LEU A 56 -4.43 30.28 17.20
N ASP A 57 -3.20 30.79 17.17
CA ASP A 57 -2.15 30.43 18.14
C ASP A 57 -2.58 30.78 19.58
N GLY A 58 -3.26 31.90 19.76
CA GLY A 58 -3.86 32.29 21.03
C GLY A 58 -4.97 31.34 21.50
N HIS A 59 -5.78 30.81 20.58
CA HIS A 59 -6.78 29.79 20.90
C HIS A 59 -6.14 28.44 21.26
N VAL A 60 -5.14 27.98 20.47
CA VAL A 60 -4.39 26.75 20.74
C VAL A 60 -3.68 26.81 22.09
N SER A 61 -3.03 27.94 22.42
CA SER A 61 -2.31 28.09 23.69
C SER A 61 -3.25 28.05 24.91
N ARG A 62 -4.48 28.54 24.78
CA ARG A 62 -5.49 28.50 25.85
C ARG A 62 -6.20 27.17 25.94
N CYS A 63 -6.29 26.43 24.85
CA CYS A 63 -6.98 25.15 24.76
C CYS A 63 -6.08 24.08 24.14
N PRO A 64 -4.94 23.75 24.78
CA PRO A 64 -3.93 22.88 24.18
C PRO A 64 -4.43 21.44 24.01
N ASP A 65 -5.40 21.01 24.81
CA ASP A 65 -5.96 19.66 24.76
C ASP A 65 -7.21 19.54 23.88
N ASN A 66 -7.71 20.66 23.33
CA ASN A 66 -8.87 20.63 22.46
C ASN A 66 -8.46 20.18 21.05
N PRO A 67 -8.95 19.04 20.55
CA PRO A 67 -8.47 18.46 19.31
C PRO A 67 -8.79 19.39 18.12
N TRP A 68 -10.02 19.87 18.02
CA TRP A 68 -10.48 20.67 16.88
C TRP A 68 -9.78 22.02 16.79
N ILE A 69 -9.51 22.68 17.93
CA ILE A 69 -8.74 23.91 17.96
C ILE A 69 -7.31 23.65 17.47
N ASN A 70 -6.66 22.57 17.91
CA ASN A 70 -5.34 22.17 17.40
C ASN A 70 -5.37 21.91 15.89
N LEU A 71 -6.39 21.21 15.38
CA LEU A 71 -6.51 20.93 13.96
C LEU A 71 -6.65 22.21 13.12
N MET A 72 -7.43 23.19 13.58
CA MET A 72 -7.54 24.50 12.93
C MET A 72 -6.21 25.26 12.98
N GLY A 73 -5.49 25.18 14.09
CA GLY A 73 -4.12 25.69 14.20
C GLY A 73 -3.17 25.03 13.20
N ALA A 74 -3.26 23.71 13.02
CA ALA A 74 -2.47 22.96 12.04
C ALA A 74 -2.80 23.39 10.60
N ALA A 75 -4.08 23.56 10.27
CA ALA A 75 -4.50 24.03 8.95
C ALA A 75 -3.98 25.46 8.67
N MET A 76 -3.95 26.31 9.70
CA MET A 76 -3.39 27.65 9.59
C MET A 76 -1.87 27.62 9.37
N ASP A 77 -1.14 26.79 10.12
CA ASP A 77 0.29 26.59 9.93
C ASP A 77 0.60 26.09 8.51
N MET A 78 -0.23 25.20 7.94
CA MET A 78 -0.08 24.75 6.55
C MET A 78 -0.31 25.85 5.52
N GLN A 79 -1.32 26.71 5.71
CA GLN A 79 -1.51 27.86 4.82
C GLN A 79 -0.33 28.84 4.87
N VAL A 80 0.28 29.02 6.05
CA VAL A 80 1.50 29.85 6.18
C VAL A 80 2.69 29.18 5.52
N TYR A 81 2.89 27.87 5.72
CA TYR A 81 3.89 27.08 5.01
C TYR A 81 3.76 27.25 3.49
N ASP A 82 2.56 27.04 2.94
CA ASP A 82 2.31 27.16 1.50
C ASP A 82 2.59 28.57 0.98
N ALA A 83 2.12 29.60 1.70
CA ALA A 83 2.34 30.99 1.32
C ALA A 83 3.84 31.35 1.33
N MET A 84 4.61 30.81 2.29
CA MET A 84 6.05 31.02 2.38
C MET A 84 6.78 30.31 1.25
N VAL A 85 6.48 29.04 0.99
CA VAL A 85 7.07 28.25 -0.10
C VAL A 85 6.78 28.89 -1.46
N GLN A 86 5.55 29.35 -1.69
CA GLN A 86 5.22 30.08 -2.92
C GLN A 86 5.97 31.42 -3.01
N GLY A 87 6.10 32.14 -1.89
CA GLY A 87 6.83 33.40 -1.81
C GLY A 87 8.34 33.27 -2.10
N THR A 88 8.91 32.09 -1.90
CA THR A 88 10.33 31.76 -2.11
C THR A 88 10.59 30.98 -3.41
N ASN A 89 9.71 31.09 -4.41
CA ASN A 89 9.81 30.34 -5.68
C ASN A 89 9.90 28.82 -5.46
N ASN A 90 9.08 28.28 -4.56
CA ASN A 90 9.03 26.86 -4.20
C ASN A 90 10.27 26.33 -3.48
N GLN A 91 11.08 27.20 -2.87
CA GLN A 91 12.19 26.80 -2.00
C GLN A 91 11.72 26.67 -0.55
N ILE A 92 12.02 25.54 0.08
CA ILE A 92 11.68 25.29 1.47
C ILE A 92 12.76 25.94 2.35
N THR A 93 12.36 26.94 3.14
CA THR A 93 13.23 27.63 4.10
C THR A 93 13.08 27.02 5.48
N GLN A 94 14.00 27.32 6.40
CA GLN A 94 13.88 26.87 7.78
C GLN A 94 12.58 27.34 8.42
N ASP A 95 12.16 28.59 8.15
CA ASP A 95 10.93 29.14 8.70
C ASP A 95 9.68 28.43 8.16
N SER A 96 9.61 28.18 6.84
CA SER A 96 8.48 27.42 6.29
C SER A 96 8.47 26.01 6.87
N TYR A 97 9.63 25.35 6.95
CA TYR A 97 9.74 24.03 7.56
C TYR A 97 9.27 24.01 9.02
N ASN A 98 9.61 25.01 9.82
CA ASN A 98 9.16 25.13 11.21
C ASN A 98 7.62 25.19 11.31
N TYR A 99 6.94 25.86 10.37
CA TYR A 99 5.47 25.84 10.32
C TYR A 99 4.92 24.46 9.96
N LEU A 100 5.54 23.73 9.02
CA LEU A 100 5.14 22.36 8.73
C LEU A 100 5.31 21.43 9.96
N LEU A 101 6.41 21.58 10.71
CA LEU A 101 6.62 20.82 11.95
C LEU A 101 5.57 21.14 13.01
N ARG A 102 5.20 22.42 13.17
CA ARG A 102 4.11 22.85 14.06
C ARG A 102 2.77 22.24 13.61
N ALA A 103 2.48 22.27 12.31
CA ALA A 103 1.27 21.68 11.75
C ALA A 103 1.20 20.18 12.06
N PHE A 104 2.31 19.45 11.86
CA PHE A 104 2.41 18.04 12.19
C PHE A 104 2.19 17.76 13.68
N ALA A 105 2.83 18.53 14.56
CA ALA A 105 2.66 18.38 16.01
C ALA A 105 1.21 18.62 16.47
N ARG A 106 0.57 19.68 15.97
CA ARG A 106 -0.84 19.99 16.26
C ARG A 106 -1.80 18.94 15.69
N SER A 107 -1.50 18.44 14.50
CA SER A 107 -2.24 17.32 13.91
C SER A 107 -2.11 16.05 14.76
N ASN A 108 -0.93 15.77 15.33
CA ASN A 108 -0.77 14.64 16.25
C ASN A 108 -1.56 14.83 17.56
N ALA A 109 -1.67 16.06 18.09
CA ALA A 109 -2.51 16.35 19.24
C ALA A 109 -3.99 16.03 18.97
N PHE A 110 -4.48 16.32 17.75
CA PHE A 110 -5.79 15.86 17.32
C PHE A 110 -5.86 14.33 17.28
N ILE A 111 -4.83 13.62 16.82
CA ILE A 111 -4.89 12.15 16.69
C ILE A 111 -4.83 11.43 18.04
N ALA A 112 -4.09 11.99 19.00
CA ALA A 112 -3.82 11.38 20.30
C ALA A 112 -5.05 11.27 21.22
N VAL A 113 -6.13 11.99 20.95
CA VAL A 113 -7.35 11.91 21.78
C VAL A 113 -8.31 10.81 21.30
N PRO A 114 -9.16 10.25 22.19
CA PRO A 114 -10.13 9.21 21.83
C PRO A 114 -11.07 9.61 20.68
N ALA A 115 -11.55 8.63 19.91
CA ALA A 115 -12.35 8.87 18.71
C ALA A 115 -13.68 9.60 18.99
N GLU A 116 -14.28 9.36 20.15
CA GLU A 116 -15.49 10.02 20.63
C GLU A 116 -15.34 11.54 20.77
N ASN A 117 -14.14 12.02 21.09
CA ASN A 117 -13.83 13.45 21.25
C ASN A 117 -13.55 14.15 19.91
N ARG A 118 -13.64 13.41 18.80
CA ARG A 118 -13.28 13.87 17.44
C ARG A 118 -14.37 13.61 16.42
N ARG A 119 -15.56 13.31 16.90
CA ARG A 119 -16.75 13.19 16.06
C ARG A 119 -17.02 14.51 15.36
N ASP A 120 -17.65 14.40 14.19
CA ASP A 120 -18.14 15.56 13.45
C ASP A 120 -18.97 16.45 14.38
N GLN A 121 -18.66 17.73 14.38
CA GLN A 121 -19.44 18.72 15.10
C GLN A 121 -20.20 19.57 14.10
N LEU A 122 -21.52 19.35 14.09
CA LEU A 122 -22.43 20.02 13.18
C LEU A 122 -23.12 21.17 13.90
N ALA A 123 -23.40 22.22 13.14
CA ALA A 123 -24.18 23.36 13.60
C ALA A 123 -23.61 24.15 14.79
N ILE A 124 -22.30 24.43 14.78
CA ILE A 124 -21.66 25.25 15.82
C ILE A 124 -22.06 26.72 15.62
N PRO A 125 -22.72 27.37 16.60
CA PRO A 125 -23.08 28.78 16.48
C PRO A 125 -21.83 29.66 16.51
N LEU A 126 -21.71 30.61 15.58
CA LEU A 126 -20.56 31.51 15.47
C LEU A 126 -20.85 32.87 16.12
N PRO A 127 -19.83 33.56 16.68
CA PRO A 127 -20.03 34.88 17.31
C PRO A 127 -20.64 35.94 16.40
N SER A 128 -20.38 35.91 15.08
CA SER A 128 -21.01 36.82 14.09
C SER A 128 -22.48 36.51 13.76
N GLY A 129 -23.07 35.46 14.35
CA GLY A 129 -24.47 35.07 14.10
C GLY A 129 -24.65 34.09 12.94
N GLY A 130 -23.58 33.41 12.52
CA GLY A 130 -23.60 32.31 11.56
C GLY A 130 -23.53 30.92 12.20
N VAL A 131 -23.36 29.90 11.37
CA VAL A 131 -23.21 28.50 11.81
C VAL A 131 -22.04 27.86 11.07
N GLY A 132 -21.13 27.24 11.82
CA GLY A 132 -19.99 26.49 11.31
C GLY A 132 -20.13 24.98 11.48
N GLN A 133 -19.22 24.23 10.86
CA GLN A 133 -19.14 22.78 10.98
C GLN A 133 -17.68 22.33 10.99
N LEU A 134 -17.42 21.26 11.74
CA LEU A 134 -16.13 20.59 11.82
C LEU A 134 -16.33 19.14 11.40
N LYS A 135 -15.63 18.74 10.34
CA LYS A 135 -15.78 17.42 9.72
C LYS A 135 -14.47 16.66 9.73
N TYR A 136 -14.56 15.37 10.02
CA TYR A 136 -13.43 14.44 9.99
C TYR A 136 -12.72 14.43 8.64
N GLU A 137 -13.46 14.56 7.54
CA GLU A 137 -12.90 14.64 6.18
C GLU A 137 -11.90 15.81 6.02
N ALA A 138 -12.19 16.97 6.61
CA ALA A 138 -11.28 18.11 6.59
C ALA A 138 -10.02 17.84 7.42
N ALA A 139 -10.17 17.13 8.55
CA ALA A 139 -9.05 16.70 9.38
C ALA A 139 -8.13 15.73 8.64
N SER A 140 -8.72 14.71 8.00
CA SER A 140 -8.00 13.73 7.18
C SER A 140 -7.30 14.38 5.99
N THR A 141 -7.95 15.32 5.31
CA THR A 141 -7.35 16.07 4.20
C THR A 141 -6.15 16.89 4.67
N ASN A 142 -6.28 17.59 5.78
CA ASN A 142 -5.18 18.38 6.35
C ASN A 142 -3.99 17.48 6.73
N ARG A 143 -4.26 16.34 7.40
CA ARG A 143 -3.23 15.35 7.75
C ARG A 143 -2.49 14.86 6.50
N ARG A 144 -3.22 14.47 5.47
CA ARG A 144 -2.63 14.00 4.21
C ARG A 144 -1.69 15.05 3.62
N THR A 145 -2.12 16.32 3.53
CA THR A 145 -1.28 17.40 2.98
C THR A 145 0.00 17.62 3.81
N ILE A 146 -0.08 17.51 5.15
CA ILE A 146 1.08 17.57 6.04
C ILE A 146 2.05 16.43 5.72
N ILE A 147 1.56 15.19 5.64
CA ILE A 147 2.40 14.01 5.32
C ILE A 147 3.03 14.14 3.93
N GLU A 148 2.26 14.53 2.92
CA GLU A 148 2.77 14.77 1.55
C GLU A 148 3.89 15.83 1.53
N SER A 149 3.75 16.90 2.32
CA SER A 149 4.77 17.94 2.45
C SER A 149 6.03 17.43 3.14
N LEU A 150 5.89 16.62 4.21
CA LEU A 150 7.03 15.96 4.85
C LEU A 150 7.75 15.00 3.89
N MET A 151 7.01 14.27 3.05
CA MET A 151 7.59 13.41 2.02
C MET A 151 8.36 14.22 0.97
N GLN A 152 7.86 15.38 0.55
CA GLN A 152 8.58 16.25 -0.37
C GLN A 152 9.92 16.71 0.23
N ILE A 153 9.95 17.08 1.51
CA ILE A 153 11.18 17.48 2.21
C ILE A 153 12.15 16.31 2.37
N ALA A 154 11.65 15.12 2.69
CA ALA A 154 12.47 13.91 2.76
C ALA A 154 13.19 13.62 1.43
N ARG A 155 12.50 13.81 0.30
CA ARG A 155 13.10 13.69 -1.04
C ARG A 155 14.17 14.75 -1.33
N LEU A 156 14.17 15.87 -0.61
CA LEU A 156 15.22 16.89 -0.68
C LEU A 156 16.40 16.60 0.29
N GLY A 157 16.34 15.50 1.05
CA GLY A 157 17.43 15.02 1.89
C GLY A 157 17.25 15.21 3.40
N SER A 158 16.09 15.69 3.86
CA SER A 158 15.80 15.84 5.30
C SER A 158 14.58 15.01 5.70
N VAL A 159 14.81 13.84 6.30
CA VAL A 159 13.74 12.92 6.68
C VAL A 159 13.25 13.26 8.09
N HIS A 160 11.94 13.46 8.22
CA HIS A 160 11.32 13.68 9.54
C HIS A 160 11.36 12.39 10.38
N PRO A 161 11.61 12.45 11.71
CA PRO A 161 11.67 11.27 12.59
C PRO A 161 10.48 10.31 12.47
N TYR A 162 9.29 10.86 12.25
CA TYR A 162 8.08 10.07 11.98
C TYR A 162 8.21 9.19 10.74
N LEU A 163 8.69 9.74 9.62
CA LEU A 163 8.90 9.00 8.36
C LEU A 163 10.12 8.07 8.42
N ALA A 164 11.05 8.34 9.32
CA ALA A 164 12.18 7.46 9.62
C ALA A 164 11.81 6.33 10.61
N ALA A 165 10.57 6.31 11.12
CA ALA A 165 10.10 5.38 12.15
C ALA A 165 10.96 5.37 13.45
N GLU A 166 11.57 6.51 13.80
CA GLU A 166 12.32 6.65 15.07
C GLU A 166 11.43 6.57 16.30
N THR A 167 10.14 6.88 16.14
CA THR A 167 9.10 6.61 17.13
C THR A 167 8.16 5.56 16.55
N PRO A 168 8.04 4.37 17.16
CA PRO A 168 7.16 3.33 16.64
C PRO A 168 5.73 3.87 16.50
N PRO A 169 5.10 3.75 15.33
CA PRO A 169 3.73 4.18 15.16
C PRO A 169 2.80 3.29 16.00
N VAL A 170 1.72 3.85 16.52
CA VAL A 170 0.66 3.10 17.20
C VAL A 170 -0.34 2.64 16.16
N CYS A 171 -0.80 1.39 16.23
CA CYS A 171 -1.81 0.91 15.31
C CYS A 171 -3.19 1.51 15.61
N ASP A 172 -3.52 2.58 14.91
CA ASP A 172 -4.80 3.26 14.97
C ASP A 172 -5.34 3.59 13.56
N GLY A 173 -6.56 4.13 13.50
CA GLY A 173 -7.20 4.49 12.23
C GLY A 173 -6.48 5.59 11.44
N TRP A 174 -5.57 6.35 12.04
CA TRP A 174 -4.80 7.39 11.36
C TRP A 174 -3.55 6.83 10.69
N LEU A 175 -2.92 5.83 11.32
CA LEU A 175 -1.83 5.10 10.70
C LEU A 175 -2.25 4.47 9.36
N ASN A 176 -3.50 4.03 9.25
CA ASN A 176 -4.09 3.58 7.99
C ASN A 176 -4.02 4.67 6.89
N SER A 177 -4.46 5.88 7.21
CA SER A 177 -4.49 7.00 6.26
C SER A 177 -3.08 7.49 5.89
N ASP A 178 -2.19 7.58 6.88
CA ASP A 178 -0.80 7.99 6.67
C ASP A 178 -0.05 6.94 5.83
N THR A 179 -0.29 5.64 6.09
CA THR A 179 0.32 4.54 5.32
C THR A 179 -0.20 4.50 3.89
N GLN A 180 -1.49 4.71 3.65
CA GLN A 180 -2.01 4.84 2.28
C GLN A 180 -1.35 6.01 1.54
N THR A 181 -1.22 7.17 2.19
CA THR A 181 -0.60 8.36 1.60
C THR A 181 0.84 8.06 1.18
N ILE A 182 1.64 7.51 2.10
CA ILE A 182 3.06 7.22 1.87
C ILE A 182 3.26 6.08 0.88
N GLY A 183 2.56 4.97 1.08
CA GLY A 183 2.68 3.78 0.24
C GLY A 183 2.19 4.01 -1.19
N TYR A 184 1.12 4.78 -1.39
CA TYR A 184 0.64 5.10 -2.74
C TYR A 184 1.49 6.15 -3.44
N ALA A 185 2.14 7.07 -2.72
CA ALA A 185 3.07 8.02 -3.31
C ALA A 185 4.47 7.43 -3.56
N SER A 186 4.79 6.26 -2.99
CA SER A 186 6.07 5.56 -3.21
C SER A 186 6.07 4.83 -4.55
N LYS A 187 6.78 5.39 -5.54
CA LYS A 187 6.76 4.93 -6.94
C LYS A 187 8.11 4.56 -7.51
N THR A 188 9.20 5.03 -6.91
CA THR A 188 10.56 4.91 -7.45
C THR A 188 11.53 4.35 -6.42
N LYS A 189 12.72 3.96 -6.85
CA LYS A 189 13.81 3.57 -5.94
C LYS A 189 14.10 4.61 -4.86
N ALA A 190 14.05 5.89 -5.23
CA ALA A 190 14.32 6.99 -4.31
C ALA A 190 13.31 7.04 -3.15
N ASP A 191 12.10 6.50 -3.34
CA ASP A 191 11.07 6.45 -2.30
C ASP A 191 11.32 5.36 -1.24
N LEU A 192 12.36 4.53 -1.41
CA LEU A 192 12.81 3.60 -0.36
C LEU A 192 13.29 4.32 0.91
N ILE A 193 13.51 5.63 0.85
CA ILE A 193 13.68 6.46 2.06
C ILE A 193 12.48 6.38 3.03
N PHE A 194 11.29 6.02 2.55
CA PHE A 194 10.08 5.82 3.35
C PHE A 194 9.85 4.37 3.77
N GLN A 195 10.74 3.46 3.38
CA GLN A 195 10.65 2.06 3.79
C GLN A 195 10.60 1.89 5.32
N PRO A 196 11.41 2.60 6.14
CA PRO A 196 11.32 2.49 7.60
C PRO A 196 9.93 2.78 8.14
N PHE A 197 9.23 3.78 7.60
CA PHE A 197 7.85 4.07 7.96
C PHE A 197 6.90 2.90 7.63
N LEU A 198 6.95 2.38 6.40
CA LEU A 198 6.07 1.29 5.97
C LEU A 198 6.31 0.02 6.80
N ASP A 199 7.58 -0.31 7.03
CA ASP A 199 8.00 -1.44 7.87
C ASP A 199 7.49 -1.26 9.31
N GLY A 200 7.68 -0.07 9.89
CA GLY A 200 7.21 0.25 11.24
C GLY A 200 5.69 0.23 11.37
N ALA A 201 4.96 0.74 10.37
CA ALA A 201 3.51 0.76 10.35
C ALA A 201 2.90 -0.65 10.20
N ALA A 202 3.48 -1.48 9.32
CA ALA A 202 3.11 -2.88 9.19
C ALA A 202 3.34 -3.65 10.50
N ALA A 203 4.51 -3.46 11.13
CA ALA A 203 4.84 -4.11 12.40
C ALA A 203 3.90 -3.70 13.53
N ALA A 204 3.56 -2.41 13.64
CA ALA A 204 2.62 -1.92 14.63
C ALA A 204 1.23 -2.57 14.53
N CYS A 205 0.79 -2.84 13.30
CA CYS A 205 -0.54 -3.37 12.99
C CYS A 205 -0.61 -4.87 12.75
N TRP A 206 0.48 -5.61 13.01
CA TRP A 206 0.60 -7.03 12.66
C TRP A 206 -0.53 -7.91 13.19
N ASN A 207 -0.93 -7.68 14.45
CA ASN A 207 -1.97 -8.47 15.15
C ASN A 207 -3.28 -7.70 15.33
N SER A 208 -3.42 -6.51 14.73
CA SER A 208 -4.64 -5.70 14.90
C SER A 208 -5.78 -6.32 14.11
N GLU A 209 -7.00 -6.43 14.62
CA GLU A 209 -8.14 -6.90 13.81
C GLU A 209 -8.68 -5.80 12.87
N GLU A 210 -8.70 -4.55 13.34
CA GLU A 210 -9.31 -3.40 12.66
C GLU A 210 -8.30 -2.53 11.90
N GLY A 211 -7.02 -2.57 12.25
CA GLY A 211 -5.96 -1.69 11.74
C GLY A 211 -5.04 -2.32 10.70
N ARG A 212 -5.48 -3.32 9.93
CA ARG A 212 -4.56 -4.13 9.09
C ARG A 212 -4.11 -3.48 7.78
N LEU A 213 -4.69 -2.33 7.41
CA LEU A 213 -4.39 -1.66 6.14
C LEU A 213 -2.89 -1.41 5.87
N PRO A 214 -2.04 -1.09 6.87
CA PRO A 214 -0.61 -0.92 6.65
C PRO A 214 0.07 -2.18 6.10
N LEU A 215 -0.39 -3.37 6.47
CA LEU A 215 0.11 -4.64 5.93
C LEU A 215 -0.19 -4.77 4.43
N ALA A 216 -1.45 -4.54 4.03
CA ALA A 216 -1.87 -4.58 2.63
C ALA A 216 -1.13 -3.56 1.76
N VAL A 217 -0.99 -2.33 2.27
CA VAL A 217 -0.29 -1.26 1.54
C VAL A 217 1.20 -1.59 1.39
N THR A 218 1.85 -2.08 2.45
CA THR A 218 3.27 -2.50 2.41
C THR A 218 3.49 -3.59 1.37
N ALA A 219 2.68 -4.64 1.39
CA ALA A 219 2.74 -5.72 0.40
C ALA A 219 2.58 -5.20 -1.04
N LYS A 220 1.62 -4.30 -1.28
CA LYS A 220 1.38 -3.69 -2.59
C LYS A 220 2.54 -2.80 -3.03
N THR A 221 3.05 -1.95 -2.16
CA THR A 221 4.11 -0.99 -2.49
C THR A 221 5.38 -1.73 -2.90
N TYR A 222 5.81 -2.73 -2.13
CA TYR A 222 7.03 -3.49 -2.45
C TYR A 222 6.89 -4.34 -3.71
N ALA A 223 5.78 -5.05 -3.87
CA ALA A 223 5.50 -5.79 -5.11
C ALA A 223 5.48 -4.87 -6.35
N ASN A 224 4.98 -3.64 -6.21
CA ASN A 224 4.93 -2.67 -7.30
C ASN A 224 6.30 -2.07 -7.64
N LEU A 225 7.14 -1.78 -6.63
CA LEU A 225 8.50 -1.27 -6.87
C LEU A 225 9.34 -2.31 -7.62
N VAL A 226 9.29 -3.58 -7.19
CA VAL A 226 9.99 -4.68 -7.88
C VAL A 226 9.39 -4.92 -9.27
N GLY A 227 8.06 -5.02 -9.37
CA GLY A 227 7.40 -5.33 -10.64
C GLY A 227 7.48 -4.23 -11.71
N ARG A 228 7.92 -3.02 -11.35
CA ARG A 228 8.21 -1.90 -12.28
C ARG A 228 9.70 -1.75 -12.57
N ASP A 229 10.53 -2.67 -12.10
CA ASP A 229 11.98 -2.65 -12.22
C ASP A 229 12.62 -1.38 -11.60
N GLU A 230 11.96 -0.76 -10.62
CA GLU A 230 12.49 0.39 -9.89
C GLU A 230 13.61 -0.03 -8.92
N VAL A 231 13.59 -1.29 -8.47
CA VAL A 231 14.64 -1.90 -7.67
C VAL A 231 15.24 -3.03 -8.47
N THR A 232 16.55 -2.99 -8.69
CA THR A 232 17.27 -3.96 -9.53
C THR A 232 18.28 -4.79 -8.77
N GLU A 233 18.65 -4.39 -7.54
CA GLU A 233 19.60 -5.14 -6.71
C GLU A 233 18.97 -6.46 -6.20
N PRO A 234 19.56 -7.63 -6.49
CA PRO A 234 18.97 -8.93 -6.11
C PRO A 234 18.69 -9.08 -4.61
N GLU A 235 19.62 -8.65 -3.76
CA GLU A 235 19.46 -8.72 -2.30
C GLU A 235 18.32 -7.81 -1.82
N LYS A 236 18.17 -6.62 -2.44
CA LYS A 236 17.09 -5.70 -2.07
C LYS A 236 15.73 -6.19 -2.56
N ILE A 237 15.68 -6.77 -3.77
CA ILE A 237 14.48 -7.41 -4.29
C ILE A 237 14.03 -8.53 -3.34
N ARG A 238 14.95 -9.40 -2.90
CA ARG A 238 14.65 -10.47 -1.95
C ARG A 238 14.06 -9.91 -0.65
N GLU A 239 14.74 -8.95 -0.03
CA GLU A 239 14.28 -8.30 1.21
C GLU A 239 12.85 -7.74 1.08
N LEU A 240 12.59 -6.98 0.01
CA LEU A 240 11.28 -6.34 -0.21
C LEU A 240 10.18 -7.36 -0.47
N LEU A 241 10.46 -8.43 -1.23
CA LEU A 241 9.48 -9.46 -1.54
C LEU A 241 9.18 -10.36 -0.34
N GLU A 242 10.17 -10.71 0.48
CA GLU A 242 9.96 -11.45 1.73
C GLU A 242 9.06 -10.66 2.70
N LYS A 243 9.31 -9.35 2.84
CA LYS A 243 8.46 -8.46 3.63
C LYS A 243 7.05 -8.34 3.05
N ALA A 244 6.93 -8.26 1.72
CA ALA A 244 5.64 -8.18 1.05
C ALA A 244 4.81 -9.45 1.24
N GLU A 245 5.45 -10.63 1.15
CA GLU A 245 4.83 -11.92 1.41
C GLU A 245 4.34 -12.02 2.85
N ALA A 246 5.21 -11.74 3.82
CA ALA A 246 4.84 -11.81 5.23
C ALA A 246 3.70 -10.84 5.58
N ALA A 247 3.73 -9.61 5.02
CA ALA A 247 2.67 -8.63 5.21
C ALA A 247 1.35 -9.05 4.53
N ARG A 248 1.38 -9.64 3.33
CA ARG A 248 0.19 -10.22 2.68
C ARG A 248 -0.42 -11.31 3.57
N ASP A 249 0.40 -12.24 4.04
CA ASP A 249 -0.08 -13.41 4.78
C ASP A 249 -0.71 -13.00 6.12
N ALA A 250 -0.09 -12.03 6.82
CA ALA A 250 -0.67 -11.41 8.01
C ALA A 250 -1.94 -10.59 7.70
N TYR A 251 -1.99 -9.90 6.56
CA TYR A 251 -3.19 -9.17 6.15
C TYR A 251 -4.34 -10.12 5.87
N LEU A 252 -4.12 -11.19 5.12
CA LEU A 252 -5.20 -12.10 4.75
C LEU A 252 -5.61 -12.98 5.93
N GLU A 253 -4.68 -13.64 6.63
CA GLU A 253 -4.96 -14.49 7.80
C GLU A 253 -6.21 -15.38 7.62
N GLY A 254 -6.37 -16.00 6.44
CA GLY A 254 -7.52 -16.86 6.12
C GLY A 254 -8.80 -16.12 5.68
N ARG A 255 -8.76 -14.81 5.50
CA ARG A 255 -9.86 -13.97 5.02
C ARG A 255 -9.84 -13.84 3.49
N ASP A 256 -11.00 -13.50 2.95
CA ASP A 256 -11.15 -13.20 1.53
C ASP A 256 -10.50 -11.87 1.14
N PHE A 257 -10.26 -11.72 -0.16
CA PHE A 257 -9.78 -10.47 -0.76
C PHE A 257 -10.83 -9.36 -0.62
N ASP A 258 -10.36 -8.11 -0.52
CA ASP A 258 -11.21 -6.93 -0.35
C ASP A 258 -10.74 -5.74 -1.22
N ILE A 259 -11.32 -4.56 -0.96
CA ILE A 259 -11.01 -3.33 -1.68
C ILE A 259 -9.57 -2.83 -1.45
N PHE A 260 -8.93 -3.24 -0.36
CA PHE A 260 -7.58 -2.80 0.00
C PHE A 260 -6.52 -3.75 -0.54
N TYR A 261 -6.80 -5.05 -0.56
CA TYR A 261 -5.93 -6.07 -1.14
C TYR A 261 -6.71 -7.08 -2.00
N SER A 262 -6.58 -6.94 -3.31
CA SER A 262 -7.34 -7.73 -4.29
C SER A 262 -6.63 -9.04 -4.69
N LYS A 263 -7.37 -9.98 -5.29
CA LYS A 263 -6.79 -11.18 -5.94
C LYS A 263 -5.72 -10.81 -6.98
N PHE A 264 -5.88 -9.68 -7.65
CA PHE A 264 -4.91 -9.17 -8.61
C PHE A 264 -3.61 -8.69 -7.95
N ASP A 265 -3.70 -8.03 -6.79
CA ASP A 265 -2.53 -7.63 -6.02
C ASP A 265 -1.76 -8.85 -5.50
N SER A 266 -2.48 -9.87 -5.00
CA SER A 266 -1.87 -11.15 -4.60
C SER A 266 -1.17 -11.82 -5.78
N GLY A 267 -1.85 -11.94 -6.93
CA GLY A 267 -1.28 -12.56 -8.12
C GLY A 267 -0.04 -11.82 -8.66
N ARG A 268 -0.01 -10.49 -8.55
CA ARG A 268 1.17 -9.68 -8.88
C ARG A 268 2.34 -10.03 -7.96
N LEU A 269 2.11 -10.08 -6.64
CA LEU A 269 3.15 -10.44 -5.67
C LEU A 269 3.65 -11.87 -5.91
N ASP A 270 2.74 -12.83 -6.07
CA ASP A 270 3.08 -14.23 -6.36
C ASP A 270 3.95 -14.35 -7.62
N ASN A 271 3.67 -13.56 -8.67
CA ASN A 271 4.50 -13.52 -9.86
C ASN A 271 5.91 -13.00 -9.59
N GLN A 272 6.07 -11.94 -8.80
CA GLN A 272 7.39 -11.41 -8.45
C GLN A 272 8.18 -12.38 -7.57
N LEU A 273 7.53 -13.02 -6.59
CA LEU A 273 8.12 -14.04 -5.73
C LEU A 273 8.70 -15.20 -6.54
N ARG A 274 7.96 -15.68 -7.56
CA ARG A 274 8.44 -16.71 -8.49
C ARG A 274 9.55 -16.21 -9.40
N LYS A 275 9.37 -15.04 -10.04
CA LYS A 275 10.34 -14.46 -11.00
C LYS A 275 11.73 -14.28 -10.38
N HIS A 276 11.78 -13.85 -9.12
CA HIS A 276 13.03 -13.59 -8.42
C HIS A 276 13.51 -14.75 -7.54
N GLY A 277 12.85 -15.90 -7.59
CA GLY A 277 13.25 -17.11 -6.85
C GLY A 277 13.17 -16.99 -5.34
N VAL A 278 12.38 -16.04 -4.82
CA VAL A 278 12.17 -15.82 -3.38
C VAL A 278 11.24 -16.89 -2.81
N ASN A 279 10.10 -17.10 -3.48
CA ASN A 279 9.21 -18.22 -3.23
C ASN A 279 8.70 -18.78 -4.57
N PRO A 280 9.37 -19.83 -5.11
CA PRO A 280 8.96 -20.47 -6.37
C PRO A 280 7.56 -21.09 -6.32
N GLN A 281 7.03 -21.36 -5.13
CA GLN A 281 5.72 -21.98 -4.92
C GLN A 281 4.61 -20.97 -4.59
N ALA A 282 4.92 -19.66 -4.60
CA ALA A 282 3.96 -18.61 -4.27
C ALA A 282 2.71 -18.71 -5.14
N GLY A 283 1.52 -18.66 -4.54
CA GLY A 283 0.23 -18.77 -5.22
C GLY A 283 -0.10 -20.16 -5.81
N LEU A 284 0.80 -21.14 -5.71
CA LEU A 284 0.57 -22.49 -6.24
C LEU A 284 -0.08 -23.40 -5.20
N LEU A 285 -0.77 -24.43 -5.69
CA LEU A 285 -1.26 -25.53 -4.89
C LEU A 285 -0.12 -26.56 -4.76
N PRO A 286 0.22 -27.00 -3.53
CA PRO A 286 1.16 -28.10 -3.30
C PRO A 286 0.77 -29.36 -4.09
N ARG A 287 1.75 -30.06 -4.67
CA ARG A 287 1.51 -31.20 -5.59
C ARG A 287 0.72 -32.34 -4.93
N ASP A 288 0.94 -32.58 -3.64
CA ASP A 288 0.23 -33.57 -2.84
C ASP A 288 -1.28 -33.29 -2.70
N LEU A 289 -1.71 -32.05 -2.93
CA LEU A 289 -3.11 -31.65 -2.90
C LEU A 289 -3.80 -31.67 -4.26
N TRP A 290 -3.05 -31.83 -5.36
CA TRP A 290 -3.55 -31.70 -6.73
C TRP A 290 -4.72 -32.64 -7.03
N PHE A 291 -4.55 -33.92 -6.68
CA PHE A 291 -5.50 -34.99 -6.99
C PHE A 291 -6.37 -35.34 -5.79
N THR A 292 -6.89 -34.31 -5.11
CA THR A 292 -7.88 -34.46 -4.04
C THR A 292 -9.23 -34.00 -4.55
N THR A 293 -10.31 -34.65 -4.11
CA THR A 293 -11.68 -34.26 -4.51
C THR A 293 -12.00 -32.80 -4.16
N GLN A 294 -11.40 -32.27 -3.10
CA GLN A 294 -11.56 -30.89 -2.65
C GLN A 294 -10.94 -29.87 -3.62
N HIS A 295 -9.76 -30.17 -4.20
CA HIS A 295 -8.99 -29.18 -4.94
C HIS A 295 -8.95 -29.41 -6.45
N MET A 296 -9.18 -30.64 -6.94
CA MET A 296 -9.04 -30.99 -8.35
C MET A 296 -9.84 -30.08 -9.31
N ARG A 297 -11.00 -29.59 -8.86
CA ARG A 297 -11.90 -28.72 -9.64
C ARG A 297 -11.70 -27.22 -9.39
N SER A 298 -10.73 -26.84 -8.55
CA SER A 298 -10.50 -25.45 -8.16
C SER A 298 -9.71 -24.68 -9.23
N GLU A 299 -9.95 -23.38 -9.34
CA GLU A 299 -9.15 -22.48 -10.19
C GLU A 299 -7.66 -22.54 -9.83
N LYS A 300 -7.34 -22.67 -8.53
CA LYS A 300 -5.96 -22.76 -8.04
C LYS A 300 -5.25 -24.01 -8.54
N MET A 301 -5.94 -25.15 -8.57
CA MET A 301 -5.39 -26.39 -9.14
C MET A 301 -5.13 -26.23 -10.64
N HIS A 302 -6.10 -25.73 -11.40
CA HIS A 302 -5.94 -25.48 -12.82
C HIS A 302 -4.76 -24.53 -13.14
N PHE A 303 -4.62 -23.46 -12.36
CA PHE A 303 -3.49 -22.53 -12.48
C PHE A 303 -2.16 -23.21 -12.15
N SER A 304 -2.11 -24.02 -11.08
CA SER A 304 -0.88 -24.72 -10.65
C SER A 304 -0.40 -25.73 -11.68
N LEU A 305 -1.35 -26.46 -12.29
CA LEU A 305 -1.05 -27.39 -13.38
C LEU A 305 -0.56 -26.65 -14.63
N ALA A 306 -1.19 -25.54 -14.99
CA ALA A 306 -0.74 -24.71 -16.12
C ALA A 306 0.66 -24.12 -15.88
N MET A 307 0.95 -23.70 -14.65
CA MET A 307 2.28 -23.22 -14.26
C MET A 307 3.33 -24.31 -14.41
N ALA A 308 3.07 -25.51 -13.87
CA ALA A 308 4.01 -26.62 -13.97
C ALA A 308 4.26 -27.09 -15.40
N LEU A 309 3.21 -27.12 -16.25
CA LEU A 309 3.36 -27.36 -17.68
C LEU A 309 4.22 -26.28 -18.35
N SER A 310 4.00 -25.01 -18.00
CA SER A 310 4.80 -23.90 -18.52
C SER A 310 6.26 -23.98 -18.08
N GLU A 311 6.55 -24.36 -16.83
CA GLU A 311 7.92 -24.55 -16.31
C GLU A 311 8.63 -25.74 -16.95
N GLU A 312 7.93 -26.87 -17.12
CA GLU A 312 8.48 -28.05 -17.80
C GLU A 312 8.89 -27.71 -19.23
N TRP A 313 8.01 -27.02 -19.96
CA TRP A 313 8.33 -26.58 -21.32
C TRP A 313 9.48 -25.58 -21.35
N ALA A 314 9.55 -24.63 -20.40
CA ALA A 314 10.67 -23.69 -20.32
C ALA A 314 12.02 -24.42 -20.21
N GLY A 315 12.10 -25.44 -19.35
CA GLY A 315 13.31 -26.26 -19.20
C GLY A 315 13.66 -27.03 -20.48
N ILE A 316 12.66 -27.55 -21.19
CA ILE A 316 12.85 -28.23 -22.48
C ILE A 316 13.32 -27.26 -23.56
N ALA A 317 12.67 -26.10 -23.69
CA ALA A 317 12.99 -25.07 -24.67
C ALA A 317 14.43 -24.53 -24.46
N ALA A 318 14.84 -24.32 -23.20
CA ALA A 318 16.21 -23.93 -22.89
C ALA A 318 17.24 -25.00 -23.33
N ARG A 319 16.95 -26.30 -23.15
CA ARG A 319 17.82 -27.38 -23.63
C ARG A 319 17.88 -27.47 -25.15
N MET A 320 16.78 -27.17 -25.85
CA MET A 320 16.74 -27.06 -27.31
C MET A 320 17.58 -25.88 -27.80
N ALA A 321 17.43 -24.71 -27.18
CA ALA A 321 18.20 -23.51 -27.50
C ALA A 321 19.71 -23.72 -27.28
N ALA A 322 20.08 -24.50 -26.27
CA ALA A 322 21.47 -24.90 -26.00
C ALA A 322 22.01 -26.00 -26.97
N GLY A 323 21.18 -26.52 -27.88
CA GLY A 323 21.56 -27.60 -28.81
C GLY A 323 21.72 -28.98 -28.16
N THR A 324 21.31 -29.12 -26.90
CA THR A 324 21.39 -30.38 -26.13
C THR A 324 20.17 -31.27 -26.33
N GLU A 325 19.11 -30.75 -26.95
CA GLU A 325 17.86 -31.44 -27.18
C GLU A 325 17.37 -31.23 -28.62
N THR A 326 16.86 -32.28 -29.25
CA THR A 326 16.21 -32.17 -30.58
C THR A 326 14.72 -31.90 -30.43
N GLN A 327 14.07 -31.36 -31.46
CA GLN A 327 12.62 -31.11 -31.45
C GLN A 327 11.80 -32.39 -31.17
N SER A 328 12.22 -33.55 -31.70
CA SER A 328 11.53 -34.82 -31.47
C SER A 328 11.64 -35.27 -30.01
N SER A 329 12.83 -35.18 -29.42
CA SER A 329 13.06 -35.59 -28.04
C SER A 329 12.43 -34.60 -27.04
N ALA A 330 12.44 -33.30 -27.34
CA ALA A 330 11.68 -32.28 -26.61
C ALA A 330 10.18 -32.60 -26.58
N GLY A 331 9.59 -32.97 -27.72
CA GLY A 331 8.21 -33.42 -27.79
C GLY A 331 7.96 -34.64 -26.89
N ALA A 332 8.83 -35.64 -26.94
CA ALA A 332 8.72 -36.84 -26.12
C ALA A 332 8.81 -36.55 -24.61
N LEU A 333 9.70 -35.64 -24.18
CA LEU A 333 9.84 -35.24 -22.78
C LEU A 333 8.56 -34.55 -22.27
N TYR A 334 8.05 -33.58 -23.02
CA TYR A 334 6.86 -32.86 -22.63
C TYR A 334 5.62 -33.78 -22.61
N THR A 335 5.50 -34.68 -23.58
CA THR A 335 4.46 -35.72 -23.59
C THR A 335 4.55 -36.64 -22.37
N ARG A 336 5.75 -37.10 -21.99
CA ARG A 336 5.93 -37.94 -20.79
C ARG A 336 5.46 -37.24 -19.52
N PHE A 337 5.75 -35.95 -19.39
CA PHE A 337 5.28 -35.16 -18.25
C PHE A 337 3.74 -35.13 -18.17
N VAL A 338 3.06 -34.87 -19.29
CA VAL A 338 1.58 -34.87 -19.35
C VAL A 338 1.01 -36.24 -19.00
N TYR A 339 1.60 -37.32 -19.50
CA TYR A 339 1.17 -38.68 -19.15
C TYR A 339 1.39 -39.03 -17.68
N ALA A 340 2.47 -38.54 -17.06
CA ALA A 340 2.70 -38.73 -15.63
C ALA A 340 1.58 -38.09 -14.80
N VAL A 341 1.19 -36.85 -15.12
CA VAL A 341 0.05 -36.17 -14.47
C VAL A 341 -1.26 -36.93 -14.67
N LEU A 342 -1.53 -37.44 -15.89
CA LEU A 342 -2.71 -38.28 -16.15
C LEU A 342 -2.73 -39.55 -15.30
N ASN A 343 -1.59 -40.22 -15.17
CA ASN A 343 -1.47 -41.44 -14.39
C ASN A 343 -1.66 -41.17 -12.89
N GLU A 344 -1.09 -40.09 -12.35
CA GLU A 344 -1.31 -39.67 -10.95
C GLU A 344 -2.80 -39.42 -10.68
N GLY A 345 -3.49 -38.74 -11.60
CA GLY A 345 -4.94 -38.53 -11.52
C GLY A 345 -5.75 -39.83 -11.59
N ARG A 346 -5.33 -40.80 -12.42
CA ARG A 346 -5.95 -42.12 -12.49
C ARG A 346 -5.76 -42.92 -11.20
N GLU A 347 -4.56 -42.92 -10.65
CA GLU A 347 -4.25 -43.60 -9.38
C GLU A 347 -5.08 -43.02 -8.23
N ALA A 348 -5.37 -41.72 -8.26
CA ALA A 348 -6.27 -41.06 -7.32
C ALA A 348 -7.77 -41.26 -7.61
N GLY A 349 -8.15 -41.97 -8.68
CA GLY A 349 -9.55 -42.18 -9.08
C GLY A 349 -10.24 -40.95 -9.67
N LEU A 350 -9.47 -39.96 -10.15
CA LEU A 350 -9.94 -38.67 -10.68
C LEU A 350 -9.52 -38.47 -12.14
N GLU A 351 -9.53 -39.55 -12.93
CA GLU A 351 -9.02 -39.54 -14.31
C GLU A 351 -9.76 -38.51 -15.21
N GLU A 352 -11.09 -38.47 -15.15
CA GLU A 352 -11.90 -37.56 -15.97
C GLU A 352 -11.70 -36.09 -15.59
N GLU A 353 -11.65 -35.77 -14.29
CA GLU A 353 -11.31 -34.43 -13.81
C GLU A 353 -9.90 -34.02 -14.22
N THR A 354 -8.94 -34.94 -14.13
CA THR A 354 -7.54 -34.69 -14.51
C THR A 354 -7.42 -34.37 -15.99
N ARG A 355 -8.14 -35.09 -16.84
CA ARG A 355 -8.22 -34.81 -18.29
C ARG A 355 -8.81 -33.44 -18.57
N ALA A 356 -9.87 -33.04 -17.86
CA ALA A 356 -10.48 -31.72 -18.00
C ALA A 356 -9.50 -30.62 -17.57
N ALA A 357 -8.83 -30.78 -16.43
CA ALA A 357 -7.84 -29.83 -15.93
C ALA A 357 -6.63 -29.70 -16.86
N LEU A 358 -6.12 -30.81 -17.41
CA LEU A 358 -5.03 -30.80 -18.38
C LEU A 358 -5.40 -30.06 -19.68
N ARG A 359 -6.60 -30.27 -20.22
CA ARG A 359 -7.06 -29.52 -21.39
C ARG A 359 -7.11 -28.02 -21.12
N PHE A 360 -7.65 -27.63 -19.96
CA PHE A 360 -7.70 -26.23 -19.55
C PHE A 360 -6.28 -25.64 -19.39
N ALA A 361 -5.39 -26.39 -18.73
CA ALA A 361 -4.03 -25.96 -18.46
C ALA A 361 -3.18 -25.84 -19.75
N LEU A 362 -3.23 -26.84 -20.63
CA LEU A 362 -2.56 -26.83 -21.94
C LEU A 362 -3.04 -25.64 -22.78
N LYS A 363 -4.35 -25.39 -22.80
CA LYS A 363 -4.93 -24.23 -23.50
C LYS A 363 -4.37 -22.92 -22.94
N ASN A 364 -4.34 -22.75 -21.63
CA ASN A 364 -3.81 -21.55 -20.99
C ASN A 364 -2.31 -21.32 -21.28
N VAL A 365 -1.51 -22.38 -21.39
CA VAL A 365 -0.11 -22.28 -21.80
C VAL A 365 -0.02 -21.87 -23.28
N GLN A 366 -0.78 -22.52 -24.16
CA GLN A 366 -0.76 -22.23 -25.60
C GLN A 366 -1.23 -20.81 -25.95
N GLU A 367 -2.24 -20.32 -25.24
CA GLU A 367 -2.76 -18.95 -25.38
C GLU A 367 -1.93 -17.91 -24.61
N SER A 368 -0.86 -18.33 -23.93
CA SER A 368 -0.02 -17.49 -23.07
C SER A 368 -0.79 -16.77 -21.95
N VAL A 369 -1.95 -17.31 -21.54
CA VAL A 369 -2.73 -16.83 -20.38
C VAL A 369 -1.98 -17.14 -19.08
N VAL A 370 -1.34 -18.30 -19.01
CA VAL A 370 -0.41 -18.68 -17.94
C VAL A 370 0.97 -18.91 -18.53
N ARG A 371 1.95 -18.16 -18.05
CA ARG A 371 3.34 -18.24 -18.47
C ARG A 371 4.24 -18.16 -17.26
N ALA A 372 5.05 -19.19 -17.03
CA ALA A 372 6.04 -19.20 -15.97
C ALA A 372 7.12 -18.14 -16.23
N PRO A 373 7.71 -17.52 -15.20
CA PRO A 373 8.81 -16.57 -15.42
C PRO A 373 9.98 -17.15 -16.22
N ALA A 374 10.26 -18.45 -16.08
CA ALA A 374 11.30 -19.15 -16.84
C ALA A 374 11.03 -19.21 -18.36
N MET A 375 9.78 -18.96 -18.79
CA MET A 375 9.43 -18.87 -20.21
C MET A 375 9.78 -17.53 -20.84
N ASP A 376 10.26 -16.53 -20.09
CA ASP A 376 10.65 -15.24 -20.66
C ASP A 376 11.72 -15.43 -21.75
N GLY A 377 11.43 -14.94 -22.96
CA GLY A 377 12.30 -15.10 -24.13
C GLY A 377 12.27 -16.50 -24.79
N GLN A 378 11.54 -17.47 -24.25
CA GLN A 378 11.36 -18.80 -24.84
C GLN A 378 10.15 -18.86 -25.78
N GLU A 379 10.23 -19.71 -26.81
CA GLU A 379 9.10 -20.04 -27.68
C GLU A 379 8.08 -20.94 -26.96
N LEU A 380 6.79 -20.77 -27.28
CA LEU A 380 5.72 -21.64 -26.79
C LEU A 380 5.84 -23.07 -27.37
N PRO A 381 5.17 -24.07 -26.76
CA PRO A 381 5.05 -25.39 -27.37
C PRO A 381 4.56 -25.28 -28.82
N PRO A 382 5.17 -26.01 -29.78
CA PRO A 382 4.74 -25.94 -31.16
C PRO A 382 3.31 -26.48 -31.30
N GLN A 383 2.54 -25.88 -32.21
CA GLN A 383 1.10 -26.17 -32.36
C GLN A 383 0.79 -27.67 -32.49
N TRP A 384 1.59 -28.41 -33.26
CA TRP A 384 1.40 -29.85 -33.44
C TRP A 384 1.49 -30.63 -32.11
N LEU A 385 2.35 -30.20 -31.19
CA LEU A 385 2.54 -30.85 -29.90
C LEU A 385 1.35 -30.55 -28.99
N TYR A 386 0.88 -29.30 -29.00
CA TYR A 386 -0.36 -28.92 -28.33
C TYR A 386 -1.55 -29.76 -28.84
N ASP A 387 -1.73 -29.87 -30.16
CA ASP A 387 -2.84 -30.64 -30.75
C ASP A 387 -2.80 -32.12 -30.35
N VAL A 388 -1.61 -32.74 -30.35
CA VAL A 388 -1.40 -34.13 -29.91
C VAL A 388 -1.75 -34.30 -28.43
N LEU A 389 -1.32 -33.38 -27.57
CA LEU A 389 -1.57 -33.44 -26.13
C LEU A 389 -3.03 -33.18 -25.77
N MET A 390 -3.69 -32.28 -26.51
CA MET A 390 -5.14 -32.06 -26.39
C MET A 390 -5.95 -33.31 -26.74
N ASN A 391 -5.54 -34.02 -27.80
CA ASN A 391 -6.14 -35.31 -28.17
C ASN A 391 -5.84 -36.41 -27.14
N THR A 392 -4.63 -36.43 -26.59
CA THR A 392 -4.23 -37.36 -25.52
C THR A 392 -5.05 -37.16 -24.26
N ALA A 393 -5.25 -35.91 -23.84
CA ALA A 393 -6.13 -35.56 -22.73
C ALA A 393 -7.63 -35.81 -23.04
N ALA A 394 -8.00 -36.07 -24.30
CA ALA A 394 -9.35 -36.40 -24.73
C ALA A 394 -9.61 -37.90 -24.92
N ALA A 395 -8.57 -38.74 -25.10
CA ALA A 395 -8.71 -40.15 -25.47
C ALA A 395 -9.23 -41.00 -24.30
N LEU A 396 -10.52 -41.42 -24.32
CA LEU A 396 -11.20 -42.24 -23.29
C LEU A 396 -10.33 -43.38 -22.70
N PRO A 397 -10.58 -43.83 -21.45
CA PRO A 397 -9.81 -44.92 -20.85
C PRO A 397 -9.86 -46.12 -21.80
N GLY A 398 -8.70 -46.55 -22.28
CA GLY A 398 -8.59 -47.78 -23.05
C GLY A 398 -8.94 -48.94 -22.13
N GLY A 399 -10.18 -49.42 -22.23
CA GLY A 399 -10.58 -50.70 -21.69
C GLY A 399 -9.81 -51.80 -22.42
N ASN A 400 -9.15 -52.66 -21.64
CA ASN A 400 -8.84 -54.02 -22.08
C ASN A 400 -10.13 -54.83 -22.17
#